data_AF-A0ABD0WFK8-F1
#
_entry.id   AF-A0ABD0WFK8-F1
#
_cell.length_a   1.000
_cell.length_b   1.000
_cell.length_c   1.000
_cell.angle_alpha   90.00
_cell.angle_beta   90.00
_cell.angle_gamma   90.00
#
_symmetry.space_group_name_H-M   'P 1'
#
loop_
_entity.id
_entity.type
_entity.pdbx_description
1 polymer ?
#
loop_
_entity_poly.entity_id
_entity_poly.type
_entity_poly.pdbx_seq_one_letter_code
_entity_poly.pdbx_strand_id
1 'polypeptide(L)'
;MTMEALVLEISTDRYLNQMVLVAGYTAGQRAKHVPRGKYIAGASILAGTSLTMLLLVVLNVFPFTPRYIIPVSGMMVGNAMTVTGVTMKKLREDLKIQKNLVETALALGATPRQATFHQVKRSLIIALSPVLDNAKTVGLISLPGAMTGLIMGGASPLKAIQLQIVVMNMMIGASTVSSVMSTYLCCPAFFTKAYQLEYKWLITSAGTNSVNVVTLGSIEIFNAHEWFQSKPTVYFHCQGEENKTVLPDVKKTHFLYIFKGEESWQPLTELPDQKCKRCGFYEKDKYKSDDVFDEWELCPSDFVEGKFIRFKENEFNATFSCPQCTAVADSDIGQSQITSTKHNKRNVALIVIISLLAFLIVMVGMVAAYKYWQKRKREQDQARFLKLFEEGDDIEDELSLEPDF
;
A
#
# COMPACT_ATOMS: atom_id res chain seq x y z
N MET A 1 11.57 27.87 -33.80
CA MET A 1 11.17 26.58 -33.22
C MET A 1 11.27 25.55 -34.33
N THR A 2 12.30 24.71 -34.33
CA THR A 2 12.60 23.77 -35.42
C THR A 2 11.59 22.62 -35.44
N MET A 3 11.31 22.05 -36.61
CA MET A 3 10.37 20.93 -36.79
C MET A 3 10.73 19.72 -35.89
N GLU A 4 12.01 19.51 -35.63
CA GLU A 4 12.50 18.51 -34.67
C GLU A 4 12.06 18.79 -33.22
N ALA A 5 12.07 20.05 -32.79
CA ALA A 5 11.61 20.42 -31.45
C ALA A 5 10.10 20.16 -31.27
N LEU A 6 9.30 20.44 -32.31
CA LEU A 6 7.86 20.20 -32.30
C LEU A 6 7.51 18.70 -32.28
N VAL A 7 8.24 17.89 -33.06
CA VAL A 7 8.08 16.42 -33.09
C VAL A 7 8.50 15.80 -31.76
N LEU A 8 9.55 16.34 -31.13
CA LEU A 8 10.01 15.89 -29.82
C LEU A 8 9.04 16.28 -28.70
N GLU A 9 8.45 17.48 -28.72
CA GLU A 9 7.40 17.89 -27.77
C GLU A 9 6.17 16.96 -27.88
N ILE A 10 5.66 16.72 -29.09
CA ILE A 10 4.50 15.84 -29.33
C ILE A 10 4.79 14.40 -28.89
N SER A 11 6.00 13.89 -29.12
CA SER A 11 6.41 12.56 -28.68
C SER A 11 6.49 12.48 -27.15
N THR A 12 7.06 13.50 -26.50
CA THR A 12 7.22 13.55 -25.04
C THR A 12 5.87 13.60 -24.32
N ASP A 13 4.92 14.40 -24.82
CA ASP A 13 3.57 14.49 -24.27
C ASP A 13 2.79 13.18 -24.41
N ARG A 14 2.94 12.49 -25.56
CA ARG A 14 2.32 11.19 -25.79
C ARG A 14 2.88 10.12 -24.84
N TYR A 15 4.20 10.10 -24.65
CA TYR A 15 4.85 9.19 -23.69
C TYR A 15 4.41 9.47 -22.25
N LEU A 16 4.34 10.74 -21.84
CA LEU A 16 3.92 11.12 -20.50
C LEU A 16 2.47 10.70 -20.22
N ASN A 17 1.56 10.93 -21.17
CA ASN A 17 0.16 10.51 -21.05
C ASN A 17 0.03 8.98 -20.91
N GLN A 18 0.78 8.20 -21.70
CA GLN A 18 0.79 6.74 -21.58
C GLN A 18 1.33 6.29 -20.22
N MET A 19 2.43 6.90 -19.75
CA MET A 19 3.00 6.59 -18.43
C MET A 19 2.02 6.89 -17.30
N VAL A 20 1.34 8.03 -17.31
CA VAL A 20 0.36 8.40 -16.27
C VAL A 20 -0.85 7.47 -16.29
N LEU A 21 -1.31 7.04 -17.46
CA LEU A 21 -2.39 6.04 -17.59
C LEU A 21 -2.01 4.70 -16.97
N VAL A 22 -0.84 4.17 -17.31
CA VAL A 22 -0.33 2.90 -16.77
C VAL A 22 -0.08 3.03 -15.27
N ALA A 23 0.49 4.15 -14.83
CA ALA A 23 0.74 4.44 -13.43
C ALA A 23 -0.55 4.54 -12.63
N GLY A 24 -1.56 5.27 -13.12
CA GLY A 24 -2.87 5.40 -12.51
C GLY A 24 -3.60 4.05 -12.43
N TYR A 25 -3.54 3.25 -13.50
CA TYR A 25 -4.08 1.89 -13.50
C TYR A 25 -3.40 1.02 -12.45
N THR A 26 -2.07 1.00 -12.40
CA THR A 26 -1.28 0.17 -11.50
C THR A 26 -1.44 0.59 -10.04
N ALA A 27 -1.38 1.90 -9.74
CA ALA A 27 -1.61 2.44 -8.42
C ALA A 27 -3.05 2.18 -7.94
N GLY A 28 -4.04 2.38 -8.80
CA GLY A 28 -5.43 2.04 -8.51
C GLY A 28 -5.65 0.55 -8.28
N GLN A 29 -4.93 -0.31 -9.00
CA GLN A 29 -4.97 -1.77 -8.81
C GLN A 29 -4.35 -2.19 -7.47
N ARG A 30 -3.39 -1.45 -6.91
CA ARG A 30 -2.83 -1.71 -5.56
C ARG A 30 -3.85 -1.40 -4.45
N ALA A 31 -4.75 -0.46 -4.70
CA ALA A 31 -5.83 -0.08 -3.79
C ALA A 31 -7.19 -0.65 -4.24
N LYS A 32 -7.24 -1.98 -4.48
CA LYS A 32 -8.49 -2.67 -4.84
C LYS A 32 -9.59 -2.28 -3.85
N HIS A 33 -10.78 -1.98 -4.36
CA HIS A 33 -11.98 -1.51 -3.63
C HIS A 33 -11.96 -0.08 -3.09
N VAL A 34 -10.99 0.76 -3.47
CA VAL A 34 -11.20 2.19 -3.32
C VAL A 34 -12.17 2.66 -4.42
N PRO A 35 -13.28 3.34 -4.09
CA PRO A 35 -14.22 3.85 -5.08
C PRO A 35 -13.50 4.75 -6.08
N ARG A 36 -13.64 4.43 -7.38
CA ARG A 36 -12.96 5.15 -8.48
C ARG A 36 -11.44 5.25 -8.29
N GLY A 37 -10.81 4.29 -7.60
CA GLY A 37 -9.40 4.35 -7.21
C GLY A 37 -8.43 4.57 -8.38
N LYS A 38 -8.70 3.97 -9.55
CA LYS A 38 -7.88 4.17 -10.76
C LYS A 38 -7.89 5.62 -11.25
N TYR A 39 -9.06 6.27 -11.26
CA TYR A 39 -9.19 7.67 -11.66
C TYR A 39 -8.58 8.61 -10.63
N ILE A 40 -8.81 8.36 -9.34
CA ILE A 40 -8.23 9.16 -8.24
C ILE A 40 -6.70 9.10 -8.28
N ALA A 41 -6.13 7.89 -8.45
CA ALA A 41 -4.69 7.70 -8.53
C ALA A 41 -4.10 8.36 -9.79
N GLY A 42 -4.73 8.20 -10.96
CA GLY A 42 -4.29 8.84 -12.19
C GLY A 42 -4.31 10.37 -12.08
N ALA A 43 -5.39 10.94 -11.56
CA ALA A 43 -5.53 12.39 -11.37
C ALA A 43 -4.52 12.94 -10.36
N SER A 44 -4.26 12.24 -9.26
CA SER A 44 -3.31 12.68 -8.25
C SER A 44 -1.86 12.60 -8.74
N ILE A 45 -1.50 11.54 -9.48
CA ILE A 45 -0.17 11.39 -10.09
C ILE A 45 0.03 12.47 -11.15
N LEU A 46 -0.94 12.70 -12.03
CA LEU A 46 -0.87 13.75 -13.04
C LEU A 46 -0.68 15.13 -12.39
N ALA A 47 -1.50 15.46 -11.38
CA ALA A 47 -1.40 16.74 -10.70
C ALA A 47 -0.03 16.93 -10.02
N GLY A 48 0.48 15.89 -9.34
CA GLY A 48 1.78 15.94 -8.69
C GLY A 48 2.93 16.09 -9.68
N THR A 49 2.97 15.27 -10.72
CA THR A 49 4.04 15.28 -11.72
C THR A 49 4.02 16.54 -12.56
N SER A 50 2.85 16.97 -13.06
CA SER A 50 2.69 18.21 -13.82
C SER A 50 3.11 19.42 -13.01
N LEU A 51 2.74 19.49 -11.72
CA LEU A 51 3.17 20.58 -10.85
C LEU A 51 4.70 20.64 -10.72
N THR A 52 5.32 19.52 -10.38
CA THR A 52 6.77 19.47 -10.19
C THR A 52 7.53 19.71 -11.49
N MET A 53 6.98 19.30 -12.63
CA MET A 53 7.54 19.61 -13.94
C MET A 53 7.42 21.09 -14.29
N LEU A 54 6.25 21.70 -14.06
CA LEU A 54 6.05 23.13 -14.27
C LEU A 54 7.08 23.94 -13.45
N LEU A 55 7.30 23.54 -12.21
CA LEU A 55 8.27 24.19 -11.33
C LEU A 55 9.72 24.05 -11.84
N LEU A 56 10.05 22.93 -12.47
CA LEU A 56 11.35 22.69 -13.12
C LEU A 56 11.58 23.64 -14.30
N VAL A 57 10.54 23.84 -15.13
CA VAL A 57 10.54 24.80 -16.25
C VAL A 57 10.78 26.21 -15.74
N VAL A 58 9.99 26.63 -14.75
CA VAL A 58 10.03 27.99 -14.20
C VAL A 58 11.38 28.31 -13.56
N LEU A 59 11.97 27.34 -12.87
CA LEU A 59 13.27 27.51 -12.21
C LEU A 59 14.47 27.37 -13.16
N ASN A 60 14.24 26.99 -14.42
CA ASN A 60 15.23 26.85 -15.48
C ASN A 60 16.46 26.01 -15.03
N VAL A 61 16.19 24.92 -14.31
CA VAL A 61 17.23 24.07 -13.68
C VAL A 61 17.94 23.21 -14.72
N PHE A 62 17.23 22.80 -15.78
CA PHE A 62 17.77 22.02 -16.90
C PHE A 62 17.34 22.63 -18.23
N PRO A 63 18.17 22.52 -19.29
CA PRO A 63 17.71 22.79 -20.64
C PRO A 63 16.60 21.79 -20.98
N PHE A 64 15.50 22.28 -21.56
CA PHE A 64 14.33 21.49 -21.96
C PHE A 64 14.64 20.57 -23.14
N THR A 65 15.53 19.59 -22.92
CA THR A 65 15.89 18.59 -23.93
C THR A 65 15.30 17.23 -23.57
N PRO A 66 14.75 16.50 -24.55
CA PRO A 66 14.08 15.21 -24.33
C PRO A 66 14.95 14.16 -23.62
N ARG A 67 16.28 14.23 -23.81
CA ARG A 67 17.26 13.33 -23.19
C ARG A 67 17.22 13.37 -21.65
N TYR A 68 16.90 14.51 -21.05
CA TYR A 68 16.79 14.64 -19.58
C TYR A 68 15.35 14.48 -19.10
N ILE A 69 14.38 14.96 -19.87
CA ILE A 69 12.97 14.96 -19.49
C ILE A 69 12.37 13.56 -19.42
N ILE A 70 12.68 12.69 -20.39
CA ILE A 70 12.08 11.35 -20.46
C ILE A 70 12.49 10.50 -19.24
N PRO A 71 13.78 10.38 -18.87
CA PRO A 71 14.17 9.62 -17.67
C PRO A 71 13.65 10.23 -16.37
N VAL A 72 13.74 11.58 -16.22
CA VAL A 72 13.35 12.27 -14.98
C VAL A 72 11.84 12.16 -14.75
N SER A 73 11.03 12.35 -15.80
CA SER A 73 9.57 12.20 -15.70
C SER A 73 9.16 10.75 -15.39
N GLY A 74 9.78 9.75 -16.02
CA GLY A 74 9.51 8.33 -15.73
C GLY A 74 9.84 7.96 -14.28
N MET A 75 10.98 8.46 -13.79
CA MET A 75 11.39 8.35 -12.39
C MET A 75 10.34 8.98 -11.45
N MET A 76 9.92 10.22 -11.71
CA MET A 76 8.93 10.93 -10.89
C MET A 76 7.56 10.22 -10.89
N VAL A 77 7.06 9.82 -12.06
CA VAL A 77 5.79 9.08 -12.21
C VAL A 77 5.86 7.75 -11.49
N GLY A 78 6.97 7.01 -11.59
CA GLY A 78 7.14 5.70 -10.95
C GLY A 78 7.14 5.76 -9.42
N ASN A 79 7.82 6.75 -8.84
CA ASN A 79 7.78 6.97 -7.39
C ASN A 79 6.41 7.48 -6.93
N ALA A 80 5.81 8.44 -7.66
CA ALA A 80 4.47 8.92 -7.39
C ALA A 80 3.42 7.78 -7.45
N MET A 81 3.52 6.88 -8.43
CA MET A 81 2.69 5.67 -8.54
C MET A 81 2.79 4.81 -7.29
N THR A 82 4.01 4.56 -6.83
CA THR A 82 4.25 3.67 -5.69
C THR A 82 3.74 4.27 -4.40
N VAL A 83 4.08 5.52 -4.11
CA VAL A 83 3.62 6.21 -2.90
C VAL A 83 2.11 6.38 -2.91
N THR A 84 1.51 6.79 -4.03
CA THR A 84 0.05 6.96 -4.15
C THR A 84 -0.70 5.65 -3.91
N GLY A 85 -0.27 4.56 -4.56
CA GLY A 85 -0.92 3.25 -4.40
C GLY A 85 -0.82 2.72 -2.96
N VAL A 86 0.34 2.86 -2.31
CA VAL A 86 0.53 2.47 -0.91
C VAL A 86 -0.30 3.35 0.02
N THR A 87 -0.35 4.66 -0.21
CA THR A 87 -1.14 5.61 0.60
C THR A 87 -2.62 5.23 0.60
N MET A 88 -3.20 5.01 -0.59
CA MET A 88 -4.61 4.65 -0.73
C MET A 88 -4.93 3.30 -0.10
N LYS A 89 -4.08 2.29 -0.33
CA LYS A 89 -4.23 0.96 0.27
C LYS A 89 -4.16 1.04 1.79
N LYS A 90 -3.15 1.73 2.33
CA LYS A 90 -2.92 1.82 3.77
C LYS A 90 -4.02 2.60 4.48
N LEU A 91 -4.49 3.70 3.88
CA LEU A 91 -5.60 4.48 4.41
C LEU A 91 -6.86 3.62 4.56
N ARG A 92 -7.18 2.85 3.53
CA ARG A 92 -8.31 1.92 3.55
C ARG A 92 -8.18 0.88 4.66
N GLU A 93 -7.01 0.26 4.79
CA GLU A 93 -6.74 -0.73 5.84
C GLU A 93 -6.85 -0.12 7.24
N ASP A 94 -6.31 1.08 7.45
CA ASP A 94 -6.37 1.77 8.73
C ASP A 94 -7.81 2.19 9.09
N LEU A 95 -8.62 2.62 8.11
CA LEU A 95 -10.05 2.87 8.30
C LEU A 95 -10.83 1.59 8.63
N LYS A 96 -10.46 0.45 8.02
CA LYS A 96 -11.07 -0.85 8.32
C LYS A 96 -10.76 -1.30 9.76
N ILE A 97 -9.50 -1.20 10.17
CA ILE A 97 -9.02 -1.62 11.50
C ILE A 97 -9.61 -0.71 12.58
N GLN A 98 -9.60 0.60 12.35
CA GLN A 98 -10.04 1.60 13.33
C GLN A 98 -11.48 2.10 13.10
N LYS A 99 -12.34 1.28 12.47
CA LYS A 99 -13.71 1.68 12.13
C LYS A 99 -14.50 2.20 13.33
N ASN A 100 -14.38 1.53 14.48
CA ASN A 100 -15.11 1.86 15.70
C ASN A 100 -14.72 3.26 16.22
N LEU A 101 -13.44 3.63 16.11
CA LEU A 101 -12.94 4.95 16.51
C LEU A 101 -13.47 6.05 15.59
N VAL A 102 -13.49 5.80 14.28
CA VAL A 102 -14.00 6.75 13.28
C VAL A 102 -15.50 6.96 13.45
N GLU A 103 -16.27 5.89 13.64
CA GLU A 103 -17.72 5.94 13.89
C GLU A 103 -18.06 6.64 15.20
N THR A 104 -17.28 6.41 16.27
CA THR A 104 -17.45 7.11 17.55
C THR A 104 -17.19 8.60 17.40
N ALA A 105 -16.14 9.00 16.68
CA ALA A 105 -15.87 10.41 16.41
C ALA A 105 -16.99 11.08 15.60
N LEU A 106 -17.54 10.38 14.60
CA LEU A 106 -18.69 10.85 13.82
C LEU A 106 -19.95 10.99 14.67
N ALA A 107 -20.21 10.05 15.58
CA ALA A 107 -21.34 10.10 16.51
C ALA A 107 -21.24 11.28 17.51
N LEU A 108 -20.01 11.69 17.87
CA LEU A 108 -19.74 12.90 18.65
C LEU A 108 -19.85 14.21 17.83
N GLY A 109 -20.21 14.13 16.54
CA GLY A 109 -20.37 15.29 15.65
C GLY A 109 -19.09 15.74 14.95
N ALA A 110 -18.00 14.96 14.98
CA ALA A 110 -16.80 15.30 14.23
C ALA A 110 -17.02 15.21 12.72
N THR A 111 -16.39 16.11 11.96
CA THR A 111 -16.42 16.01 10.49
C THR A 111 -15.60 14.81 10.00
N PRO A 112 -15.89 14.20 8.84
CA PRO A 112 -15.10 13.07 8.32
C PRO A 112 -13.61 13.36 8.23
N ARG A 113 -13.23 14.61 7.91
CA ARG A 113 -11.83 15.03 7.87
C ARG A 113 -11.15 14.98 9.24
N GLN A 114 -11.86 15.38 10.29
CA GLN A 114 -11.34 15.32 11.66
C GLN A 114 -11.27 13.88 12.15
N ALA A 115 -12.31 13.09 11.87
CA ALA A 115 -12.38 11.68 12.26
C ALA A 115 -11.27 10.82 11.62
N THR A 116 -10.85 11.12 10.38
CA THR A 116 -9.81 10.36 9.67
C THR A 116 -8.41 10.96 9.73
N PHE A 117 -8.21 12.08 10.44
CA PHE A 117 -6.93 12.82 10.39
C PHE A 117 -5.73 11.96 10.81
N HIS A 118 -5.89 11.17 11.87
CA HIS A 118 -4.83 10.30 12.40
C HIS A 118 -4.45 9.19 11.40
N GLN A 119 -5.46 8.57 10.79
CA GLN A 119 -5.32 7.49 9.80
C GLN A 119 -4.66 8.00 8.52
N VAL A 120 -5.05 9.19 8.06
CA VAL A 120 -4.44 9.89 6.92
C VAL A 120 -2.97 10.16 7.18
N LYS A 121 -2.63 10.75 8.33
CA LYS A 121 -1.24 11.08 8.71
C LYS A 121 -0.38 9.82 8.74
N ARG A 122 -0.86 8.75 9.39
CA ARG A 122 -0.15 7.47 9.47
C ARG A 122 0.09 6.87 8.10
N SER A 123 -0.91 6.88 7.23
CA SER A 123 -0.82 6.34 5.88
C SER A 123 0.19 7.08 5.01
N LEU A 124 0.21 8.42 5.09
CA LEU A 124 1.19 9.25 4.39
C LEU A 124 2.62 8.97 4.86
N ILE A 125 2.84 8.89 6.18
CA ILE A 125 4.17 8.61 6.74
C ILE A 125 4.68 7.26 6.21
N ILE A 126 3.87 6.21 6.34
CA ILE A 126 4.24 4.86 5.88
C ILE A 126 4.56 4.83 4.38
N ALA A 127 3.77 5.53 3.57
CA ALA A 127 3.97 5.56 2.12
C ALA A 127 5.20 6.38 1.69
N LEU A 128 5.55 7.45 2.42
CA LEU A 128 6.67 8.33 2.10
C LEU A 128 8.01 7.85 2.68
N SER A 129 8.00 7.03 3.74
CA SER A 129 9.23 6.52 4.38
C SER A 129 10.25 5.95 3.38
N PRO A 130 9.87 5.07 2.42
CA PRO A 130 10.84 4.51 1.49
C PRO A 130 11.54 5.57 0.63
N VAL A 131 10.84 6.63 0.22
CA VAL A 131 11.42 7.70 -0.61
C VAL A 131 12.39 8.53 0.22
N LEU A 132 12.04 8.84 1.47
CA LEU A 132 12.87 9.60 2.39
C LEU A 132 14.11 8.80 2.84
N ASP A 133 13.97 7.51 3.09
CA ASP A 133 15.08 6.67 3.56
C ASP A 133 16.07 6.37 2.42
N ASN A 134 15.58 6.23 1.17
CA ASN A 134 16.45 6.23 0.00
C ASN A 134 17.18 7.57 -0.17
N ALA A 135 16.54 8.70 0.15
CA ALA A 135 17.18 10.02 0.04
C ALA A 135 18.31 10.21 1.06
N LYS A 136 18.14 9.70 2.29
CA LYS A 136 19.15 9.78 3.35
C LYS A 136 20.40 8.93 3.09
N THR A 137 20.22 7.79 2.42
CA THR A 137 21.31 6.82 2.18
C THR A 137 22.02 7.03 0.84
N VAL A 138 21.47 7.91 0.00
CA VAL A 138 22.01 8.22 -1.33
C VAL A 138 23.41 8.84 -1.23
N GLY A 139 24.37 8.28 -1.98
CA GLY A 139 25.76 8.75 -1.98
C GLY A 139 26.63 8.24 -0.82
N LEU A 140 26.04 7.65 0.22
CA LEU A 140 26.77 6.99 1.32
C LEU A 140 26.82 5.48 1.15
N ILE A 141 25.64 4.86 1.00
CA ILE A 141 25.50 3.39 0.92
C ILE A 141 25.15 2.97 -0.51
N SER A 142 24.29 3.72 -1.18
CA SER A 142 23.84 3.42 -2.54
C SER A 142 24.13 4.60 -3.47
N LEU A 143 24.81 4.31 -4.58
CA LEU A 143 24.97 5.24 -5.69
C LEU A 143 23.85 4.97 -6.72
N PRO A 144 22.92 5.91 -6.95
CA PRO A 144 21.85 5.75 -7.91
C PRO A 144 22.40 5.42 -9.30
N GLY A 145 21.73 4.52 -10.03
CA GLY A 145 22.20 4.08 -11.35
C GLY A 145 22.43 5.22 -12.34
N ALA A 146 21.60 6.27 -12.31
CA ALA A 146 21.78 7.46 -13.15
C ALA A 146 23.07 8.25 -12.79
N MET A 147 23.38 8.35 -11.50
CA MET A 147 24.61 9.00 -11.02
C MET A 147 25.84 8.19 -11.39
N THR A 148 25.84 6.87 -11.15
CA THR A 148 26.93 5.96 -11.53
C THR A 148 27.14 5.94 -13.05
N GLY A 149 26.05 5.93 -13.83
CA GLY A 149 26.12 5.96 -15.29
C GLY A 149 26.75 7.24 -15.84
N LEU A 150 26.48 8.40 -15.22
CA LEU A 150 27.14 9.65 -15.57
C LEU A 150 28.65 9.60 -15.26
N ILE A 151 29.03 9.02 -14.12
CA ILE A 151 30.44 8.88 -13.72
C ILE A 151 31.18 7.93 -14.67
N MET A 152 30.61 6.76 -14.97
CA MET A 152 31.17 5.82 -15.95
C MET A 152 31.23 6.41 -17.36
N GLY A 153 30.28 7.29 -17.71
CA GLY A 153 30.28 8.04 -18.97
C GLY A 153 31.32 9.18 -19.04
N GLY A 154 32.23 9.29 -18.05
CA GLY A 154 33.29 10.29 -18.02
C GLY A 154 32.87 11.67 -17.51
N ALA A 155 31.66 11.82 -16.96
CA ALA A 155 31.25 13.09 -16.35
C ALA A 155 31.93 13.29 -14.99
N SER A 156 32.29 14.54 -14.67
CA SER A 156 32.89 14.89 -13.38
C SER A 156 31.96 14.50 -12.21
N PRO A 157 32.45 13.80 -11.16
CA PRO A 157 31.62 13.34 -10.04
C PRO A 157 30.80 14.45 -9.36
N LEU A 158 31.39 15.65 -9.23
CA LEU A 158 30.73 16.82 -8.65
C LEU A 158 29.45 17.21 -9.39
N LYS A 159 29.46 17.18 -10.73
CA LYS A 159 28.25 17.47 -11.54
C LYS A 159 27.21 16.38 -11.37
N ALA A 160 27.61 15.10 -11.38
CA ALA A 160 26.69 13.98 -11.20
C ALA A 160 25.95 14.05 -9.85
N ILE A 161 26.64 14.38 -8.76
CA ILE A 161 26.06 14.56 -7.42
C ILE A 161 25.03 15.70 -7.43
N GLN A 162 25.36 16.87 -7.99
CA GLN A 162 24.46 18.02 -8.02
C GLN A 162 23.15 17.69 -8.75
N LEU A 163 23.25 17.03 -9.91
CA LEU A 163 22.06 16.61 -10.66
C LEU A 163 21.23 15.60 -9.88
N GLN A 164 21.87 14.66 -9.20
CA GLN A 164 21.19 13.64 -8.41
C GLN A 164 20.42 14.23 -7.22
N ILE A 165 20.99 15.22 -6.53
CA ILE A 165 20.32 15.94 -5.43
C ILE A 165 19.05 16.64 -5.93
N VAL A 166 19.15 17.32 -7.08
CA VAL A 166 18.00 18.00 -7.72
C VAL A 166 16.89 17.00 -8.05
N VAL A 167 17.24 15.90 -8.73
CA VAL A 167 16.26 14.87 -9.11
C VAL A 167 15.61 14.27 -7.87
N MET A 168 16.38 13.96 -6.81
CA MET A 168 15.84 13.34 -5.60
C MET A 168 14.80 14.24 -4.91
N ASN A 169 15.09 15.54 -4.80
CA ASN A 169 14.15 16.51 -4.25
C ASN A 169 12.86 16.61 -5.07
N MET A 170 12.98 16.52 -6.40
CA MET A 170 11.82 16.48 -7.30
C MET A 170 11.00 15.20 -7.11
N MET A 171 11.64 14.05 -6.90
CA MET A 171 10.92 12.80 -6.63
C MET A 171 10.13 12.87 -5.32
N ILE A 172 10.76 13.41 -4.27
CA ILE A 172 10.12 13.62 -2.96
C ILE A 172 8.92 14.55 -3.14
N GLY A 173 9.12 15.72 -3.77
CA GLY A 173 8.05 16.68 -4.03
C GLY A 173 6.89 16.09 -4.82
N ALA A 174 7.17 15.40 -5.92
CA ALA A 174 6.15 14.81 -6.79
C ALA A 174 5.35 13.74 -6.02
N SER A 175 6.04 12.90 -5.25
CA SER A 175 5.43 11.84 -4.45
C SER A 175 4.56 12.39 -3.32
N THR A 176 5.02 13.42 -2.61
CA THR A 176 4.27 14.07 -1.54
C THR A 176 3.03 14.77 -2.06
N VAL A 177 3.14 15.53 -3.15
CA VAL A 177 1.96 16.20 -3.74
C VAL A 177 0.95 15.16 -4.24
N SER A 178 1.43 14.11 -4.91
CA SER A 178 0.56 13.04 -5.42
C SER A 178 -0.15 12.30 -4.28
N SER A 179 0.54 11.96 -3.19
CA SER A 179 -0.07 11.24 -2.07
C SER A 179 -1.05 12.10 -1.28
N VAL A 180 -0.73 13.36 -1.01
CA VAL A 180 -1.66 14.32 -0.36
C VAL A 180 -2.92 14.51 -1.21
N MET A 181 -2.75 14.74 -2.51
CA MET A 181 -3.87 14.90 -3.44
C MET A 181 -4.73 13.64 -3.51
N SER A 182 -4.08 12.47 -3.57
CA SER A 182 -4.77 11.18 -3.56
C SER A 182 -5.61 11.00 -2.30
N THR A 183 -5.05 11.25 -1.11
CA THR A 183 -5.79 11.14 0.14
C THR A 183 -6.94 12.12 0.22
N TYR A 184 -6.75 13.36 -0.24
CA TYR A 184 -7.81 14.36 -0.26
C TYR A 184 -9.00 13.96 -1.16
N LEU A 185 -8.72 13.37 -2.32
CA LEU A 185 -9.75 12.89 -3.26
C LEU A 185 -10.38 11.56 -2.80
N CYS A 186 -9.59 10.72 -2.11
CA CYS A 186 -10.00 9.40 -1.64
C CYS A 186 -10.84 9.46 -0.36
N CYS A 187 -10.47 10.30 0.61
CA CYS A 187 -11.13 10.39 1.92
C CYS A 187 -12.65 10.62 1.82
N PRO A 188 -13.17 11.60 1.06
CA PRO A 188 -14.61 11.83 0.95
C PRO A 188 -15.34 10.66 0.29
N ALA A 189 -14.65 9.86 -0.53
CA ALA A 189 -15.27 8.77 -1.26
C ALA A 189 -15.63 7.57 -0.37
N PHE A 190 -15.07 7.48 0.85
CA PHE A 190 -15.46 6.47 1.84
C PHE A 190 -16.70 6.85 2.67
N PHE A 191 -17.20 8.08 2.53
CA PHE A 191 -18.33 8.57 3.33
C PHE A 191 -19.53 8.90 2.44
N THR A 192 -20.73 8.61 2.94
CA THR A 192 -21.98 9.08 2.33
C THR A 192 -22.19 10.58 2.57
N LYS A 193 -23.12 11.19 1.82
CA LYS A 193 -23.55 12.59 2.03
C LYS A 193 -24.06 12.86 3.46
N ALA A 194 -24.52 11.82 4.17
CA ALA A 194 -24.97 11.86 5.56
C ALA A 194 -23.84 11.65 6.59
N TYR A 195 -22.56 11.69 6.18
CA TYR A 195 -21.40 11.44 7.03
C TYR A 195 -21.38 10.06 7.71
N GLN A 196 -21.92 9.04 7.05
CA GLN A 196 -21.79 7.65 7.49
C GLN A 196 -20.66 6.95 6.71
N LEU A 197 -19.96 6.03 7.35
CA LEU A 197 -18.87 5.27 6.75
C LEU A 197 -19.44 4.15 5.86
N GLU A 198 -19.10 4.14 4.57
CA GLU A 198 -19.54 3.07 3.66
C GLU A 198 -18.65 1.83 3.82
N TYR A 199 -19.17 0.81 4.52
CA TYR A 199 -18.48 -0.46 4.76
C TYR A 199 -18.20 -1.26 3.47
N LYS A 200 -19.02 -1.07 2.42
CA LYS A 200 -18.87 -1.72 1.11
C LYS A 200 -17.46 -1.58 0.53
N TRP A 201 -16.82 -0.42 0.72
CA TRP A 201 -15.49 -0.15 0.20
C TRP A 201 -14.37 -0.55 1.16
N LEU A 202 -14.66 -0.86 2.42
CA LEU A 202 -13.68 -1.30 3.43
C LEU A 202 -13.57 -2.83 3.51
N ILE A 203 -14.59 -3.54 3.07
CA ILE A 203 -14.54 -4.98 2.85
C ILE A 203 -13.66 -5.21 1.63
N THR A 204 -12.41 -5.61 1.84
CA THR A 204 -11.61 -6.21 0.76
C THR A 204 -12.47 -7.37 0.29
N SER A 205 -12.92 -7.38 -0.98
CA SER A 205 -12.99 -8.67 -1.64
C SER A 205 -11.54 -9.11 -1.64
N ALA A 206 -11.20 -9.80 -0.56
CA ALA A 206 -10.10 -10.68 -0.64
C ALA A 206 -10.49 -11.54 -1.85
N GLY A 207 -9.62 -11.61 -2.84
CA GLY A 207 -9.49 -12.84 -3.60
C GLY A 207 -8.92 -13.93 -2.68
N THR A 208 -9.46 -14.04 -1.47
CA THR A 208 -9.51 -15.25 -0.69
C THR A 208 -10.99 -15.54 -0.73
N ASN A 209 -11.39 -16.76 -1.10
CA ASN A 209 -12.64 -17.28 -0.54
C ASN A 209 -12.64 -16.86 0.94
N SER A 210 -13.62 -16.11 1.46
CA SER A 210 -13.62 -15.90 2.91
C SER A 210 -13.71 -17.30 3.47
N VAL A 211 -12.64 -17.67 4.14
CA VAL A 211 -12.46 -18.97 4.72
C VAL A 211 -13.00 -18.81 6.12
N ASN A 212 -14.20 -19.34 6.32
CA ASN A 212 -14.80 -19.41 7.63
C ASN A 212 -14.15 -20.57 8.38
N VAL A 213 -13.54 -20.26 9.51
CA VAL A 213 -12.94 -21.28 10.38
C VAL A 213 -14.04 -21.98 11.15
N VAL A 214 -14.20 -23.28 10.92
CA VAL A 214 -15.11 -24.12 11.69
C VAL A 214 -14.34 -24.76 12.84
N THR A 215 -14.89 -24.65 14.05
CA THR A 215 -14.34 -25.28 15.25
C THR A 215 -15.33 -26.28 15.86
N LEU A 216 -14.80 -27.27 16.58
CA LEU A 216 -15.62 -28.21 17.36
C LEU A 216 -16.00 -27.54 18.69
N GLY A 217 -17.29 -27.46 18.99
CA GLY A 217 -17.79 -26.96 20.27
C GLY A 217 -17.96 -28.07 21.30
N SER A 218 -18.58 -29.18 20.91
CA SER A 218 -18.71 -30.37 21.76
C SER A 218 -18.87 -31.64 20.95
N ILE A 219 -18.48 -32.77 21.55
CA ILE A 219 -18.69 -34.10 20.98
C ILE A 219 -19.01 -35.12 22.06
N GLU A 220 -19.94 -36.01 21.76
CA GLU A 220 -20.31 -37.18 22.57
C GLU A 220 -20.42 -38.39 21.64
N ILE A 221 -19.79 -39.50 22.01
CA ILE A 221 -19.82 -40.76 21.23
C ILE A 221 -20.59 -41.80 22.03
N PHE A 222 -21.60 -42.40 21.42
CA PHE A 222 -22.48 -43.38 22.07
C PHE A 222 -22.00 -44.81 21.87
N ASN A 223 -21.42 -45.12 20.72
CA ASN A 223 -20.93 -46.45 20.39
C ASN A 223 -19.57 -46.35 19.72
N ALA A 224 -18.63 -47.21 20.08
CA ALA A 224 -17.29 -47.30 19.47
C ALA A 224 -17.13 -48.72 18.93
N HIS A 225 -16.52 -48.89 17.76
CA HIS A 225 -16.56 -50.17 17.03
C HIS A 225 -15.53 -51.20 17.53
N GLU A 226 -14.88 -50.98 18.68
CA GLU A 226 -13.87 -51.92 19.22
C GLU A 226 -14.41 -53.01 20.17
N TRP A 227 -14.09 -54.26 19.83
CA TRP A 227 -14.35 -55.48 20.62
C TRP A 227 -13.28 -55.75 21.71
N PHE A 228 -12.08 -55.15 21.66
CA PHE A 228 -10.97 -55.44 22.60
C PHE A 228 -10.11 -54.21 22.92
N GLN A 229 -10.11 -53.78 24.20
CA GLN A 229 -9.11 -53.01 24.99
C GLN A 229 -8.08 -52.03 24.34
N SER A 230 -8.24 -51.57 23.10
CA SER A 230 -7.56 -50.37 22.61
C SER A 230 -8.37 -49.12 22.98
N LYS A 231 -7.71 -47.96 22.93
CA LYS A 231 -8.38 -46.66 23.04
C LYS A 231 -8.68 -46.23 21.61
N PRO A 232 -9.95 -46.13 21.20
CA PRO A 232 -10.27 -45.75 19.82
C PRO A 232 -9.77 -44.32 19.57
N THR A 233 -9.02 -44.14 18.49
CA THR A 233 -8.49 -42.83 18.11
C THR A 233 -9.41 -42.24 17.06
N VAL A 234 -10.25 -41.30 17.49
CA VAL A 234 -11.21 -40.60 16.63
C VAL A 234 -10.50 -39.45 15.92
N TYR A 235 -10.77 -39.29 14.63
CA TYR A 235 -10.28 -38.16 13.86
C TYR A 235 -11.35 -37.58 12.93
N PHE A 236 -11.22 -36.29 12.66
CA PHE A 236 -12.05 -35.56 11.71
C PHE A 236 -11.27 -35.32 10.42
N HIS A 237 -11.93 -35.48 9.27
CA HIS A 237 -11.31 -35.27 7.97
C HIS A 237 -12.31 -34.74 6.95
N CYS A 238 -11.85 -33.81 6.10
CA CYS A 238 -12.60 -33.26 4.98
C CYS A 238 -11.89 -33.54 3.65
N GLN A 239 -12.67 -33.85 2.61
CA GLN A 239 -12.17 -34.13 1.28
C GLN A 239 -11.45 -32.91 0.69
N GLY A 240 -10.17 -33.06 0.34
CA GLY A 240 -9.32 -31.99 -0.21
C GLY A 240 -8.32 -31.37 0.78
N GLU A 241 -8.25 -31.86 2.01
CA GLU A 241 -7.22 -31.48 3.00
C GLU A 241 -6.21 -32.63 3.18
N GLU A 242 -4.90 -32.33 3.19
CA GLU A 242 -3.87 -33.38 3.34
C GLU A 242 -3.72 -33.87 4.79
N ASN A 243 -4.06 -33.03 5.77
CA ASN A 243 -3.91 -33.32 7.20
C ASN A 243 -5.25 -33.76 7.83
N LYS A 244 -5.19 -34.73 8.74
CA LYS A 244 -6.33 -35.21 9.54
C LYS A 244 -6.25 -34.62 10.95
N THR A 245 -7.37 -34.17 11.50
CA THR A 245 -7.42 -33.60 12.85
C THR A 245 -7.76 -34.70 13.85
N VAL A 246 -6.74 -35.17 14.59
CA VAL A 246 -6.90 -36.22 15.60
C VAL A 246 -7.44 -35.62 16.90
N LEU A 247 -8.40 -36.29 17.53
CA LEU A 247 -9.03 -35.89 18.79
C LEU A 247 -8.59 -36.84 19.92
N PRO A 248 -7.38 -36.66 20.47
CA PRO A 248 -6.83 -37.59 21.46
C PRO A 248 -7.56 -37.56 22.81
N ASP A 249 -8.35 -36.52 23.09
CA ASP A 249 -9.03 -36.35 24.39
C ASP A 249 -10.34 -37.14 24.48
N VAL A 250 -10.92 -37.52 23.33
CA VAL A 250 -12.14 -38.30 23.24
C VAL A 250 -11.80 -39.78 23.40
N LYS A 251 -11.94 -40.32 24.62
CA LYS A 251 -11.52 -41.69 24.97
C LYS A 251 -12.63 -42.56 25.56
N LYS A 252 -13.71 -41.96 26.06
CA LYS A 252 -14.80 -42.65 26.75
C LYS A 252 -16.09 -42.47 25.98
N THR A 253 -16.85 -43.55 25.82
CA THR A 253 -18.23 -43.50 25.33
C THR A 253 -19.15 -42.91 26.40
N HIS A 254 -20.28 -42.33 25.99
CA HIS A 254 -21.26 -41.66 26.84
C HIS A 254 -20.69 -40.54 27.72
N PHE A 255 -19.67 -39.83 27.22
CA PHE A 255 -19.09 -38.67 27.89
C PHE A 255 -19.13 -37.46 26.97
N LEU A 256 -19.69 -36.36 27.45
CA LEU A 256 -19.76 -35.08 26.73
C LEU A 256 -18.46 -34.31 26.91
N TYR A 257 -17.69 -34.18 25.83
CA TYR A 257 -16.49 -33.36 25.78
C TYR A 257 -16.84 -31.96 25.25
N ILE A 258 -16.47 -30.90 25.98
CA ILE A 258 -16.75 -29.49 25.62
C ILE A 258 -15.42 -28.77 25.41
N PHE A 259 -15.25 -28.13 24.25
CA PHE A 259 -14.03 -27.42 23.87
C PHE A 259 -14.25 -25.90 23.97
N LYS A 260 -13.39 -25.21 24.73
CA LYS A 260 -13.53 -23.78 25.06
C LYS A 260 -12.56 -22.85 24.30
N GLY A 261 -12.13 -23.25 23.10
CA GLY A 261 -11.41 -22.38 22.15
C GLY A 261 -10.00 -21.90 22.56
N GLU A 262 -9.53 -22.19 23.78
CA GLU A 262 -8.26 -21.66 24.31
C GLU A 262 -7.15 -22.73 24.44
N GLU A 263 -7.45 -24.03 24.36
CA GLU A 263 -6.44 -25.10 24.23
C GLU A 263 -6.84 -26.19 23.20
N SER A 264 -5.86 -26.51 22.33
CA SER A 264 -5.71 -27.56 21.29
C SER A 264 -6.93 -28.46 21.04
N TRP A 265 -7.61 -28.43 19.90
CA TRP A 265 -7.06 -28.52 18.55
C TRP A 265 -7.66 -27.44 17.64
N GLN A 266 -6.81 -26.93 16.76
CA GLN A 266 -7.00 -25.84 15.79
C GLN A 266 -8.24 -26.02 14.88
N PRO A 267 -8.63 -24.99 14.09
CA PRO A 267 -9.62 -25.08 13.00
C PRO A 267 -9.80 -26.51 12.49
N LEU A 268 -11.00 -27.09 12.66
CA LEU A 268 -11.29 -28.43 12.14
C LEU A 268 -11.17 -28.46 10.63
N THR A 269 -11.67 -27.39 9.99
CA THR A 269 -11.58 -27.17 8.55
C THR A 269 -11.84 -25.69 8.25
N GLU A 270 -11.37 -25.29 7.08
CA GLU A 270 -11.54 -23.98 6.49
C GLU A 270 -12.66 -24.02 5.44
N LEU A 271 -13.80 -23.37 5.70
CA LEU A 271 -14.99 -23.46 4.86
C LEU A 271 -15.16 -22.22 3.95
N PRO A 272 -15.15 -22.37 2.62
CA PRO A 272 -15.38 -21.26 1.69
C PRO A 272 -16.82 -20.75 1.73
N ASP A 273 -17.04 -19.44 1.59
CA ASP A 273 -18.35 -18.75 1.63
C ASP A 273 -19.47 -19.28 0.70
N GLN A 274 -19.20 -20.20 -0.24
CA GLN A 274 -20.19 -20.75 -1.17
C GLN A 274 -19.93 -22.20 -1.58
N LYS A 275 -19.01 -22.91 -0.91
CA LYS A 275 -18.68 -24.30 -1.25
C LYS A 275 -18.83 -25.18 -0.03
N CYS A 276 -19.62 -26.23 -0.18
CA CYS A 276 -19.71 -27.29 0.81
C CYS A 276 -18.49 -28.20 0.67
N LYS A 277 -18.02 -28.73 1.80
CA LYS A 277 -17.00 -29.77 1.85
C LYS A 277 -17.64 -31.06 2.35
N ARG A 278 -17.26 -32.19 1.76
CA ARG A 278 -17.62 -33.50 2.30
C ARG A 278 -16.67 -33.82 3.45
N CYS A 279 -17.21 -33.95 4.65
CA CYS A 279 -16.45 -34.15 5.88
C CYS A 279 -17.06 -35.28 6.70
N GLY A 280 -16.24 -35.93 7.52
CA GLY A 280 -16.70 -37.03 8.36
C GLY A 280 -15.86 -37.26 9.60
N PHE A 281 -16.42 -38.05 10.51
CA PHE A 281 -15.71 -38.64 11.63
C PHE A 281 -15.36 -40.09 11.34
N TYR A 282 -14.13 -40.46 11.69
CA TYR A 282 -13.57 -41.77 11.41
C TYR A 282 -12.90 -42.34 12.66
N GLU A 283 -12.96 -43.66 12.80
CA GLU A 283 -12.29 -44.42 13.83
C GLU A 283 -11.04 -45.07 13.23
N LYS A 284 -9.86 -44.80 13.81
CA LYS A 284 -8.63 -45.43 13.31
C LYS A 284 -8.44 -46.80 13.93
N ASP A 285 -8.44 -47.83 13.08
CA ASP A 285 -8.21 -49.22 13.48
C ASP A 285 -6.75 -49.64 13.33
N LYS A 286 -6.29 -50.51 14.23
CA LYS A 286 -4.90 -51.01 14.21
C LYS A 286 -4.70 -52.18 13.22
N TYR A 287 -5.77 -52.88 12.85
CA TYR A 287 -5.71 -54.14 12.09
C TYR A 287 -6.73 -54.28 10.95
N LYS A 288 -7.68 -53.33 10.80
CA LYS A 288 -8.68 -53.28 9.72
C LYS A 288 -8.68 -51.91 9.04
N SER A 289 -9.42 -51.78 7.94
CA SER A 289 -9.72 -50.49 7.32
C SER A 289 -10.52 -49.63 8.30
N ASP A 290 -10.15 -48.35 8.44
CA ASP A 290 -10.82 -47.37 9.31
C ASP A 290 -12.35 -47.40 9.17
N ASP A 291 -13.05 -47.56 10.30
CA ASP A 291 -14.51 -47.50 10.35
C ASP A 291 -15.02 -46.05 10.25
N VAL A 292 -16.10 -45.86 9.50
CA VAL A 292 -16.72 -44.54 9.24
C VAL A 292 -17.91 -44.36 10.17
N PHE A 293 -17.86 -43.36 11.06
CA PHE A 293 -19.03 -42.98 11.86
C PHE A 293 -20.08 -42.33 10.97
N ASP A 294 -19.79 -41.16 10.40
CA ASP A 294 -20.69 -40.49 9.46
C ASP A 294 -19.89 -39.60 8.53
N GLU A 295 -20.38 -39.46 7.30
CA GLU A 295 -19.83 -38.57 6.29
C GLU A 295 -20.97 -37.76 5.69
N TRP A 296 -20.86 -36.43 5.75
CA TRP A 296 -21.89 -35.51 5.30
C TRP A 296 -21.28 -34.32 4.56
N GLU A 297 -22.14 -33.55 3.89
CA GLU A 297 -21.74 -32.29 3.27
C GLU A 297 -21.94 -31.16 4.28
N LEU A 298 -20.83 -30.54 4.68
CA LEU A 298 -20.82 -29.40 5.60
C LEU A 298 -20.89 -28.11 4.78
N CYS A 299 -22.00 -27.38 4.90
CA CYS A 299 -22.23 -26.12 4.17
C CYS A 299 -22.28 -24.91 5.14
N PRO A 300 -21.86 -23.70 4.71
CA PRO A 300 -22.01 -22.48 5.53
C PRO A 300 -23.47 -22.15 5.89
N SER A 301 -24.43 -22.58 5.07
CA SER A 301 -25.87 -22.39 5.26
C SER A 301 -26.44 -23.16 6.44
N ASP A 302 -25.76 -24.21 6.90
CA ASP A 302 -26.28 -25.10 7.95
C ASP A 302 -26.08 -24.49 9.36
N PHE A 303 -25.30 -23.42 9.46
CA PHE A 303 -25.03 -22.72 10.71
C PHE A 303 -26.15 -21.71 11.01
N VAL A 304 -26.97 -22.04 12.01
CA VAL A 304 -27.99 -21.14 12.57
C VAL A 304 -27.37 -20.42 13.75
N GLU A 305 -27.34 -19.08 13.70
CA GLU A 305 -26.66 -18.25 14.72
C GLU A 305 -25.19 -18.64 14.96
N GLY A 306 -24.52 -19.13 13.92
CA GLY A 306 -23.12 -19.57 13.97
C GLY A 306 -22.89 -20.92 14.67
N LYS A 307 -23.93 -21.72 14.91
CA LYS A 307 -23.84 -23.08 15.43
C LYS A 307 -24.51 -24.09 14.51
N PHE A 308 -23.92 -25.27 14.40
CA PHE A 308 -24.46 -26.40 13.64
C PHE A 308 -24.36 -27.66 14.50
N ILE A 309 -25.43 -28.44 14.61
CA ILE A 309 -25.47 -29.67 15.41
C ILE A 309 -25.69 -30.85 14.47
N ARG A 310 -24.79 -31.83 14.52
CA ARG A 310 -24.90 -33.09 13.79
C ARG A 310 -25.12 -34.23 14.77
N PHE A 311 -26.24 -34.91 14.62
CA PHE A 311 -26.62 -36.06 15.44
C PHE A 311 -26.87 -37.27 14.55
N LYS A 312 -26.27 -38.41 14.91
CA LYS A 312 -26.55 -39.71 14.30
C LYS A 312 -26.90 -40.70 15.40
N GLU A 313 -28.07 -41.32 15.23
CA GLU A 313 -28.67 -42.18 16.25
C GLU A 313 -27.74 -43.34 16.64
N ASN A 314 -27.54 -43.54 17.94
CA ASN A 314 -26.68 -44.56 18.54
C ASN A 314 -25.18 -44.51 18.18
N GLU A 315 -24.69 -43.45 17.50
CA GLU A 315 -23.29 -43.33 17.12
C GLU A 315 -22.61 -42.10 17.76
N PHE A 316 -23.05 -40.88 17.46
CA PHE A 316 -22.49 -39.67 18.06
C PHE A 316 -23.41 -38.43 18.00
N ASN A 317 -23.08 -37.44 18.82
CA ASN A 317 -23.65 -36.10 18.82
C ASN A 317 -22.50 -35.06 18.83
N ALA A 318 -22.42 -34.21 17.81
CA ALA A 318 -21.39 -33.20 17.69
C ALA A 318 -21.97 -31.82 17.41
N THR A 319 -21.43 -30.79 18.07
CA THR A 319 -21.76 -29.38 17.83
C THR A 319 -20.56 -28.66 17.25
N PHE A 320 -20.77 -27.97 16.14
CA PHE A 320 -19.80 -27.15 15.43
C PHE A 320 -20.12 -25.67 15.61
N SER A 321 -19.07 -24.85 15.66
CA SER A 321 -19.17 -23.40 15.80
C SER A 321 -18.47 -22.72 14.62
N CYS A 322 -19.17 -21.76 14.01
CA CYS A 322 -18.65 -20.88 12.99
C CYS A 322 -19.23 -19.48 13.20
N PRO A 323 -18.54 -18.59 13.93
CA PRO A 323 -19.06 -17.25 14.25
C PRO A 323 -19.19 -16.33 13.02
N GLN A 324 -18.65 -16.74 11.87
CA GLN A 324 -18.69 -15.99 10.60
C GLN A 324 -19.68 -16.57 9.58
N CYS A 325 -20.23 -17.77 9.83
CA CYS A 325 -21.23 -18.40 8.98
C CYS A 325 -22.62 -17.91 9.39
N THR A 326 -23.27 -17.11 8.55
CA THR A 326 -24.66 -16.68 8.75
C THR A 326 -25.47 -17.03 7.51
N ALA A 327 -26.63 -17.66 7.69
CA ALA A 327 -27.56 -17.94 6.60
C ALA A 327 -27.99 -16.63 5.94
N VAL A 328 -27.57 -16.40 4.69
CA VAL A 328 -27.98 -15.23 3.90
C VAL A 328 -29.36 -15.52 3.32
N ALA A 329 -30.38 -14.81 3.81
CA ALA A 329 -31.67 -14.72 3.13
C ALA A 329 -31.54 -13.81 1.91
N ASP A 330 -31.86 -14.37 0.74
CA ASP A 330 -31.82 -13.70 -0.56
C ASP A 330 -32.83 -12.54 -0.60
N SER A 331 -32.41 -11.35 -1.05
CA SER A 331 -33.35 -10.30 -1.47
C SER A 331 -32.77 -9.44 -2.61
N ASP A 332 -33.53 -9.45 -3.70
CA ASP A 332 -33.27 -8.87 -5.01
C ASP A 332 -33.32 -7.32 -5.06
N ILE A 333 -32.48 -6.79 -5.96
CA ILE A 333 -32.62 -5.67 -6.91
C ILE A 333 -33.27 -4.33 -6.43
N GLY A 334 -32.50 -3.24 -6.60
CA GLY A 334 -33.01 -1.87 -6.66
C GLY A 334 -32.00 -0.87 -7.23
N GLN A 335 -32.04 -0.67 -8.55
CA GLN A 335 -31.25 0.31 -9.31
C GLN A 335 -31.99 1.67 -9.30
N SER A 336 -31.35 2.80 -8.95
CA SER A 336 -31.66 4.12 -9.55
C SER A 336 -30.83 5.30 -9.03
N GLN A 337 -30.32 6.02 -10.05
CA GLN A 337 -30.27 7.47 -10.23
C GLN A 337 -29.30 8.40 -9.47
N ILE A 338 -28.57 9.11 -10.33
CA ILE A 338 -27.66 10.23 -10.14
C ILE A 338 -28.44 11.48 -9.71
N THR A 339 -28.01 12.13 -8.62
CA THR A 339 -28.24 13.57 -8.41
C THR A 339 -26.95 14.28 -8.02
N SER A 340 -26.54 15.15 -8.93
CA SER A 340 -25.39 16.05 -8.85
C SER A 340 -25.67 17.12 -7.79
N THR A 341 -24.80 17.24 -6.78
CA THR A 341 -24.80 18.40 -5.88
C THR A 341 -23.41 19.00 -5.79
N LYS A 342 -23.32 20.20 -6.36
CA LYS A 342 -22.24 21.16 -6.35
C LYS A 342 -21.92 21.58 -4.90
N HIS A 343 -20.77 21.19 -4.35
CA HIS A 343 -20.29 21.80 -3.11
C HIS A 343 -18.77 22.03 -3.08
N ASN A 344 -18.43 23.31 -2.92
CA ASN A 344 -17.21 23.87 -2.32
C ASN A 344 -15.85 23.78 -3.05
N LYS A 345 -15.74 24.41 -4.23
CA LYS A 345 -14.45 24.67 -4.92
C LYS A 345 -13.49 25.61 -4.16
N ARG A 346 -13.98 26.48 -3.27
CA ARG A 346 -13.17 27.57 -2.67
C ARG A 346 -12.15 27.07 -1.63
N ASN A 347 -12.51 26.05 -0.87
CA ASN A 347 -11.62 25.47 0.16
C ASN A 347 -10.60 24.48 -0.42
N VAL A 348 -10.92 23.86 -1.57
CA VAL A 348 -10.02 22.97 -2.33
C VAL A 348 -8.87 23.78 -2.92
N ALA A 349 -9.18 24.90 -3.57
CA ALA A 349 -8.17 25.77 -4.17
C ALA A 349 -7.21 26.32 -3.11
N LEU A 350 -7.70 26.75 -1.95
CA LEU A 350 -6.87 27.34 -0.90
C LEU A 350 -5.85 26.36 -0.30
N ILE A 351 -6.23 25.12 -0.02
CA ILE A 351 -5.30 24.13 0.55
C ILE A 351 -4.26 23.70 -0.48
N VAL A 352 -4.66 23.53 -1.74
CA VAL A 352 -3.72 23.30 -2.85
C VAL A 352 -2.76 24.49 -2.97
N ILE A 353 -3.25 25.72 -2.94
CA ILE A 353 -2.43 26.93 -2.97
C ILE A 353 -1.46 26.99 -1.78
N ILE A 354 -1.88 26.61 -0.56
CA ILE A 354 -1.00 26.62 0.62
C ILE A 354 0.08 25.54 0.51
N SER A 355 -0.25 24.31 0.11
CA SER A 355 0.76 23.26 -0.12
C SER A 355 1.70 23.60 -1.29
N LEU A 356 1.18 24.25 -2.34
CA LEU A 356 1.95 24.78 -3.45
C LEU A 356 2.91 25.87 -3.01
N LEU A 357 2.43 26.82 -2.19
CA LEU A 357 3.24 27.91 -1.63
C LEU A 357 4.31 27.39 -0.69
N ALA A 358 3.99 26.43 0.19
CA ALA A 358 4.97 25.82 1.08
C ALA A 358 6.07 25.11 0.29
N PHE A 359 5.71 24.35 -0.75
CA PHE A 359 6.69 23.69 -1.62
C PHE A 359 7.51 24.69 -2.44
N LEU A 360 6.88 25.75 -2.96
CA LEU A 360 7.55 26.86 -3.64
C LEU A 360 8.56 27.56 -2.73
N ILE A 361 8.20 27.84 -1.47
CA ILE A 361 9.10 28.49 -0.50
C ILE A 361 10.32 27.61 -0.22
N VAL A 362 10.13 26.30 -0.01
CA VAL A 362 11.23 25.36 0.22
C VAL A 362 12.15 25.26 -1.01
N MET A 363 11.58 25.19 -2.20
CA MET A 363 12.34 25.11 -3.44
C MET A 363 13.09 26.41 -3.75
N VAL A 364 12.45 27.57 -3.59
CA VAL A 364 13.09 28.89 -3.75
C VAL A 364 14.20 29.07 -2.72
N GLY A 365 13.99 28.66 -1.47
CA GLY A 365 15.03 28.68 -0.44
C GLY A 365 16.23 27.82 -0.81
N MET A 366 16.01 26.62 -1.34
CA MET A 366 17.10 25.75 -1.79
C MET A 366 17.80 26.24 -3.05
N VAL A 367 17.08 26.82 -4.01
CA VAL A 367 17.68 27.42 -5.22
C VAL A 367 18.45 28.69 -4.88
N ALA A 368 17.94 29.52 -3.97
CA ALA A 368 18.64 30.68 -3.45
C ALA A 368 19.91 30.25 -2.71
N ALA A 369 19.83 29.23 -1.86
CA ALA A 369 21.00 28.63 -1.21
C ALA A 369 22.00 28.06 -2.24
N TYR A 370 21.52 27.38 -3.28
CA TYR A 370 22.35 26.85 -4.37
C TYR A 370 23.04 27.96 -5.16
N LYS A 371 22.30 28.99 -5.60
CA LYS A 371 22.86 30.14 -6.33
C LYS A 371 23.81 30.95 -5.45
N TYR A 372 23.48 31.13 -4.17
CA TYR A 372 24.35 31.79 -3.20
C TYR A 372 25.65 31.01 -3.03
N TRP A 373 25.56 29.70 -2.88
CA TRP A 373 26.73 28.83 -2.76
C TRP A 373 27.56 28.81 -4.06
N GLN A 374 26.91 28.77 -5.23
CA GLN A 374 27.57 28.83 -6.54
C GLN A 374 28.24 30.20 -6.79
N LYS A 375 27.63 31.29 -6.32
CA LYS A 375 28.26 32.62 -6.35
C LYS A 375 29.50 32.66 -5.46
N ARG A 376 29.40 32.17 -4.23
CA ARG A 376 30.51 32.10 -3.28
C ARG A 376 31.66 31.21 -3.78
N LYS A 377 31.34 30.12 -4.50
CA LYS A 377 32.34 29.27 -5.16
C LYS A 377 33.11 30.03 -6.24
N ARG A 378 32.43 30.83 -7.08
CA ARG A 378 33.09 31.67 -8.10
C ARG A 378 34.01 32.72 -7.48
N GLU A 379 33.60 33.31 -6.35
CA GLU A 379 34.44 34.24 -5.60
C GLU A 379 35.70 33.56 -5.04
N GLN A 380 35.58 32.33 -4.54
CA GLN A 380 36.74 31.54 -4.09
C GLN A 380 37.66 31.12 -5.24
N ASP A 381 37.11 30.74 -6.39
CA ASP A 381 37.89 30.35 -7.57
C ASP A 381 38.61 31.57 -8.18
N GLN A 382 37.97 32.76 -8.18
CA GLN A 382 38.61 34.02 -8.58
C GLN A 382 39.67 34.48 -7.59
N ALA A 383 39.44 34.37 -6.29
CA ALA A 383 40.44 34.70 -5.28
C ALA A 383 41.66 33.75 -5.36
N ARG A 384 41.42 32.46 -5.62
CA ARG A 384 42.47 31.47 -5.86
C ARG A 384 43.23 31.72 -7.15
N PHE A 385 42.54 32.20 -8.19
CA PHE A 385 43.16 32.59 -9.46
C PHE A 385 44.01 33.86 -9.29
N LEU A 386 43.53 34.90 -8.60
CA LEU A 386 44.31 36.10 -8.28
C LEU A 386 45.57 35.77 -7.47
N LYS A 387 45.46 34.84 -6.50
CA LYS A 387 46.63 34.35 -5.75
C LYS A 387 47.71 33.72 -6.62
N LEU A 388 47.34 33.10 -7.74
CA LEU A 388 48.32 32.52 -8.67
C LEU A 388 49.07 33.57 -9.49
N PHE A 389 48.51 34.78 -9.67
CA PHE A 389 49.24 35.91 -10.28
C PHE A 389 50.09 36.63 -9.25
N GLU A 390 49.59 36.81 -8.04
CA GLU A 390 50.34 37.42 -6.93
C GLU A 390 51.57 36.57 -6.55
N GLU A 391 51.41 35.24 -6.45
CA GLU A 391 52.54 34.30 -6.29
C GLU A 391 53.44 34.24 -7.53
N GLY A 392 52.94 34.58 -8.73
CA GLY A 392 53.75 34.65 -9.95
C GLY A 392 54.64 35.88 -10.01
N ASP A 393 54.10 37.04 -9.62
CA ASP A 393 54.81 38.31 -9.52
C ASP A 393 55.86 38.26 -8.39
N ASP A 394 55.55 37.62 -7.25
CA ASP A 394 56.53 37.41 -6.15
C ASP A 394 57.75 36.57 -6.59
N ILE A 395 57.58 35.65 -7.55
CA ILE A 395 58.68 34.82 -8.09
C ILE A 395 59.51 35.60 -9.13
N GLU A 396 58.88 36.47 -9.93
CA GLU A 396 59.60 37.35 -10.87
C GLU A 396 60.39 38.44 -10.12
N ASP A 397 59.89 38.92 -8.98
CA ASP A 397 60.60 39.86 -8.10
C ASP A 397 61.76 39.19 -7.34
N GLU A 398 61.69 37.89 -7.01
CA GLU A 398 62.82 37.12 -6.44
C GLU A 398 63.89 36.75 -7.50
N LEU A 399 63.53 36.57 -8.78
CA LEU A 399 64.48 36.23 -9.86
C LEU A 399 65.18 37.45 -10.50
N SER A 400 64.79 38.67 -10.14
CA SER A 400 65.33 39.92 -10.70
C SER A 400 66.48 40.53 -9.90
N LEU A 401 66.97 39.84 -8.86
CA LEU A 401 68.14 40.25 -8.07
C LEU A 401 69.29 39.24 -8.15
N GLU A 402 69.83 39.03 -9.36
CA GLU A 402 71.26 38.74 -9.51
C GLU A 402 71.76 39.19 -10.89
N PRO A 403 72.19 40.46 -11.05
CA PRO A 403 73.16 40.80 -12.08
C PRO A 403 74.56 40.47 -11.55
N ASP A 404 75.26 39.64 -12.33
CA ASP A 404 76.71 39.40 -12.34
C ASP A 404 77.55 40.21 -11.34
N PHE A 405 78.24 39.51 -10.42
CA PHE A 405 79.68 39.69 -10.15
C PHE A 405 80.31 38.47 -9.47
#